data_AF-A0AA95BUI8-F1
#
_entry.id   AF-A0AA95BUI8-F1
#
_cell.length_a   1.000
_cell.length_b   1.000
_cell.length_c   1.000
_cell.angle_alpha   90.00
_cell.angle_beta   90.00
_cell.angle_gamma   90.00
#
_symmetry.space_group_name_H-M   'P 1'
#
loop_
_entity.id
_entity.type
_entity.pdbx_description
1 polymer ?
#
loop_
_entity_poly.entity_id
_entity_poly.type
_entity_poly.pdbx_seq_one_letter_code
_entity_poly.pdbx_strand_id
1 'polypeptide(L)' 'MKKKNQSANGRYISVEKLQKALSNICLEVAEGNERLRVNKSHRGIVIHANGGTVNITFNEKGGEL' A
#
# COMPACT_ATOMS: atom_id res chain seq x y z
N MET A 1 -27.54 6.67 -13.29
CA MET A 1 -26.35 6.92 -12.44
C MET A 1 -25.27 7.57 -13.31
N LYS A 2 -24.99 8.87 -13.14
CA LYS A 2 -23.90 9.53 -13.88
C LYS A 2 -22.56 8.96 -13.40
N LYS A 3 -21.75 8.41 -14.30
CA LYS A 3 -20.39 7.96 -13.99
C LYS A 3 -19.61 9.19 -13.49
N LYS A 4 -19.36 9.27 -12.18
CA LYS A 4 -18.43 10.27 -11.62
C LYS A 4 -17.12 10.13 -12.36
N ASN A 5 -16.61 11.24 -12.89
CA ASN A 5 -15.33 11.35 -13.56
C ASN A 5 -14.29 10.58 -12.74
N GLN A 6 -13.76 9.50 -13.31
CA GLN A 6 -12.63 8.80 -12.73
C GLN A 6 -11.50 9.82 -12.69
N SER A 7 -11.10 10.26 -11.48
CA SER A 7 -9.99 11.18 -11.35
C SER A 7 -8.76 10.52 -11.98
N ALA A 8 -7.89 11.32 -12.58
CA ALA A 8 -6.63 10.84 -13.17
C ALA A 8 -5.71 10.16 -12.13
N ASN A 9 -6.07 10.22 -10.84
CA ASN A 9 -5.24 9.85 -9.70
C ASN A 9 -5.70 8.58 -8.97
N GLY A 10 -6.72 7.85 -9.47
CA GLY A 10 -7.10 6.60 -8.84
C GLY A 10 -8.35 5.94 -9.41
N ARG A 11 -8.48 4.65 -9.13
CA ARG A 11 -9.66 3.86 -9.50
C ARG A 11 -10.20 3.16 -8.25
N TYR A 12 -11.51 3.21 -8.06
CA TYR A 12 -12.19 2.36 -7.08
C TYR A 12 -11.98 0.89 -7.43
N ILE A 13 -11.46 0.13 -6.49
CA ILE A 13 -11.32 -1.33 -6.57
C ILE A 13 -12.14 -1.97 -5.45
N SER A 14 -12.52 -3.24 -5.64
CA SER A 14 -13.14 -4.00 -4.55
C SER A 14 -12.14 -4.19 -3.41
N VAL A 15 -12.67 -4.32 -2.19
CA VAL A 15 -11.87 -4.62 -1.00
C VAL A 15 -11.05 -5.91 -1.19
N GLU A 16 -11.67 -6.94 -1.77
CA GLU A 16 -11.00 -8.21 -2.08
C GLU A 16 -9.80 -8.00 -3.02
N LYS A 17 -9.95 -7.18 -4.06
CA LYS A 17 -8.85 -6.87 -4.99
C LYS A 17 -7.72 -6.13 -4.30
N LEU A 18 -8.03 -5.22 -3.37
CA LEU A 18 -7.04 -4.54 -2.55
C LEU A 18 -6.30 -5.52 -1.64
N GLN A 19 -7.03 -6.39 -0.93
CA GLN A 19 -6.45 -7.40 -0.04
C GLN A 19 -5.50 -8.32 -0.80
N LYS A 20 -5.93 -8.84 -1.96
CA LYS A 20 -5.09 -9.69 -2.82
C LYS A 20 -3.82 -8.97 -3.28
N ALA A 21 -3.94 -7.71 -3.70
CA ALA A 21 -2.78 -6.93 -4.13
C ALA A 21 -1.77 -6.72 -2.98
N LEU A 22 -2.25 -6.37 -1.79
CA LEU A 22 -1.39 -6.20 -0.60
C LEU A 22 -0.73 -7.51 -0.19
N SER A 23 -1.45 -8.64 -0.21
CA SER A 23 -0.88 -9.96 0.10
C SER A 23 0.23 -10.35 -0.87
N ASN A 24 0.05 -10.13 -2.17
CA ASN A 24 1.08 -10.43 -3.18
C ASN A 24 2.34 -9.59 -2.96
N ILE A 25 2.19 -8.29 -2.70
CA ILE A 25 3.33 -7.40 -2.40
C ILE A 25 4.08 -7.91 -1.17
N CYS A 26 3.38 -8.31 -0.10
CA CYS A 26 4.02 -8.87 1.09
C CYS A 26 4.81 -10.15 0.80
N LEU A 27 4.31 -11.03 -0.07
CA LEU A 27 5.01 -12.25 -0.46
C LEU A 27 6.29 -11.96 -1.24
N GLU A 28 6.22 -11.06 -2.23
CA GLU A 28 7.39 -10.65 -3.04
C GLU A 28 8.45 -9.96 -2.16
N VAL A 29 8.03 -9.08 -1.25
CA VAL A 29 8.94 -8.37 -0.34
C VAL A 29 9.63 -9.32 0.64
N ALA A 30 8.95 -10.38 1.07
CA ALA A 30 9.48 -11.37 2.01
C ALA A 30 10.24 -12.52 1.33
N GLU A 31 10.24 -12.60 -0.01
CA GLU A 31 10.89 -13.68 -0.74
C GLU A 31 12.38 -13.77 -0.37
N GLY A 32 12.83 -14.97 -0.03
CA GLY A 32 14.22 -15.25 0.37
C GLY A 32 14.62 -14.70 1.75
N ASN A 33 13.71 -14.07 2.50
CA ASN A 33 14.00 -13.48 3.81
C ASN A 33 13.25 -14.21 4.93
N GLU A 34 13.98 -14.79 5.89
CA GLU A 34 13.35 -15.36 7.10
C GLU A 34 12.83 -14.27 8.06
N ARG A 35 13.45 -13.08 8.03
CA ARG A 35 13.10 -11.93 8.85
C ARG A 35 13.32 -10.64 8.06
N LEU A 36 12.47 -9.64 8.32
CA LEU A 36 12.58 -8.31 7.73
C LEU A 36 12.66 -7.25 8.84
N ARG A 37 13.43 -6.18 8.59
CA ARG A 37 13.42 -5.00 9.44
C ARG A 37 12.22 -4.13 9.07
N VAL A 38 11.34 -3.88 10.04
CA VAL A 38 10.12 -3.10 9.84
C VAL A 38 10.05 -1.97 10.87
N ASN A 39 9.76 -0.76 10.41
CA ASN A 39 9.48 0.39 11.26
C ASN A 39 8.02 0.80 11.05
N LYS A 40 7.23 0.85 12.12
CA LYS A 40 5.83 1.31 12.10
C LYS A 40 5.69 2.57 12.94
N SER A 41 4.97 3.55 12.41
CA SER A 41 4.64 4.80 13.10
C SER A 41 3.19 5.21 12.82
N HIS A 42 2.76 6.32 13.40
CA HIS A 42 1.47 6.92 13.10
C HIS A 42 1.35 7.40 11.63
N ARG A 43 2.48 7.64 10.95
CA ARG A 43 2.54 8.13 9.56
C ARG A 43 2.59 7.01 8.52
N GLY A 44 2.83 5.76 8.95
CA GLY A 44 3.01 4.67 8.00
C GLY A 44 3.87 3.51 8.48
N ILE A 45 4.22 2.65 7.53
CA ILE A 45 5.02 1.44 7.71
C ILE A 45 6.15 1.46 6.67
N VAL A 46 7.39 1.29 7.12
CA VAL A 46 8.57 1.13 6.26
C VAL A 46 9.14 -0.26 6.46
N ILE A 47 9.27 -1.02 5.37
CA ILE A 47 9.85 -2.36 5.34
C ILE A 47 11.17 -2.28 4.57
N HIS A 48 12.26 -2.76 5.16
CA HIS A 48 13.56 -2.84 4.50
C HIS A 48 13.74 -4.27 3.95
N ALA A 49 13.90 -4.40 2.63
CA ALA A 49 14.03 -5.69 1.95
C ALA A 49 14.90 -5.54 0.70
N ASN A 50 15.69 -6.57 0.37
CA ASN A 50 16.44 -6.71 -0.88
C ASN A 50 17.29 -5.48 -1.26
N GLY A 51 17.91 -4.80 -0.27
CA GLY A 51 18.71 -3.60 -0.49
C GLY A 51 17.93 -2.30 -0.71
N GLY A 52 16.59 -2.35 -0.66
CA GLY A 52 15.69 -1.21 -0.80
C GLY A 52 14.65 -1.11 0.32
N THR A 53 13.59 -0.34 0.07
CA THR A 53 12.50 -0.13 1.04
C THR A 53 11.14 -0.06 0.37
N VAL A 54 10.14 -0.67 1.02
CA VAL A 54 8.73 -0.46 0.72
C VAL A 54 8.13 0.45 1.79
N ASN A 55 7.44 1.51 1.38
CA ASN A 55 6.82 2.49 2.27
C ASN A 55 5.30 2.55 2.04
N ILE A 56 4.53 2.31 3.10
CA ILE A 56 3.08 2.52 3.14
C ILE A 56 2.84 3.76 3.99
N THR A 57 2.43 4.86 3.35
CA THR A 57 2.17 6.13 4.04
C THR A 57 0.68 6.28 4.33
N PHE A 58 0.36 6.57 5.59
CA PHE A 58 -0.97 7.00 6.01
C PHE A 58 -1.00 8.51 5.93
N ASN A 59 -1.52 9.03 4.84
CA ASN A 59 -1.76 10.46 4.73
C ASN A 59 -2.87 10.84 5.72
N GLU A 60 -2.74 12.00 6.35
CA GLU A 60 -3.89 12.66 6.98
C GLU A 60 -5.00 12.81 5.92
N LYS A 61 -6.26 12.92 6.35
CA LYS A 61 -7.39 13.07 5.43
C LYS A 61 -7.03 14.11 4.36
N GLY A 62 -6.74 13.63 3.14
CA GLY A 62 -6.59 14.49 1.97
C GLY A 62 -7.88 15.28 1.84
N GLY A 63 -7.75 16.59 1.58
CA GLY A 63 -8.82 17.59 1.62
C GLY A 63 -10.12 17.16 0.93
N GLU A 64 -11.20 17.82 1.34
CA GLU A 64 -12.56 17.62 0.83
C GLU A 64 -12.56 17.39 -0.69
N LEU A 65 -13.19 16.27 -1.08
CA LEU A 65 -13.44 15.87 -2.47
C LEU A 65 -14.38 16.84 -3.17
#